data_AF-A0A167GH18-F1
#
_entry.id   AF-A0A167GH18-F1
#
_cell.length_a   1.000
_cell.length_b   1.000
_cell.length_c   1.000
_cell.angle_alpha   90.00
_cell.angle_beta   90.00
_cell.angle_gamma   90.00
#
_symmetry.space_group_name_H-M   'P 1'
#
loop_
_entity.id
_entity.type
_entity.pdbx_description
1 polymer ?
#
loop_
_entity_poly.entity_id
_entity_poly.type
_entity_poly.pdbx_seq_one_letter_code
_entity_poly.pdbx_strand_id
1 'polypeptide(L)'
;MQTLKKLQHMNKKRVLRTIWLVVTLSWFAMFAVLFSTETKSMHITAVTIAAIITELAIWCTAAVLGVAVVDGRKAIIRAIKNKLTGQRDLSN
;
A
#
# COMPACT_ATOMS: atom_id res chain seq x y z
N MET A 1 -6.96 19.39 -3.60
CA MET A 1 -8.06 18.41 -3.39
C MET A 1 -8.24 17.38 -4.54
N GLN A 2 -7.75 17.62 -5.77
CA GLN A 2 -7.92 16.67 -6.90
C GLN A 2 -7.04 15.40 -6.81
N THR A 3 -5.88 15.48 -6.16
CA THR A 3 -4.94 14.35 -6.00
C THR A 3 -5.51 13.19 -5.17
N LEU A 4 -6.28 13.51 -4.11
CA LEU A 4 -6.97 12.53 -3.26
C LEU A 4 -8.04 11.73 -4.01
N LYS A 5 -8.82 12.37 -4.89
CA LYS A 5 -9.80 11.65 -5.72
C LYS A 5 -9.15 10.73 -6.75
N LYS A 6 -7.98 11.13 -7.28
CA LYS A 6 -7.20 10.31 -8.23
C LYS A 6 -6.63 9.06 -7.56
N LEU A 7 -6.17 9.17 -6.31
CA LEU A 7 -5.76 8.04 -5.47
C LEU A 7 -6.93 7.11 -5.13
N GLN A 8 -8.14 7.63 -4.97
CA GLN A 8 -9.33 6.85 -4.69
C GLN A 8 -9.77 5.97 -5.88
N HIS A 9 -9.49 6.41 -7.12
CA HIS A 9 -9.73 5.64 -8.34
C HIS A 9 -8.56 4.72 -8.72
N MET A 10 -7.38 4.92 -8.13
CA MET A 10 -6.27 3.98 -8.30
C MET A 10 -6.61 2.69 -7.59
N ASN A 11 -6.68 1.61 -8.37
CA ASN A 11 -7.00 0.28 -7.89
C ASN A 11 -6.04 -0.06 -6.73
N LYS A 12 -6.53 -0.10 -5.47
CA LYS A 12 -5.70 -0.19 -4.25
C LYS A 12 -4.71 -1.37 -4.32
N LYS A 13 -5.12 -2.47 -4.96
CA LYS A 13 -4.27 -3.64 -5.27
C LYS A 13 -3.07 -3.32 -6.17
N ARG A 14 -3.25 -2.44 -7.16
CA ARG A 14 -2.19 -2.03 -8.11
C ARG A 14 -1.13 -1.18 -7.41
N VAL A 15 -1.56 -0.24 -6.55
CA VAL A 15 -0.63 0.58 -5.74
C VAL A 15 0.20 -0.30 -4.82
N LEU A 16 -0.45 -1.22 -4.11
CA LEU A 16 0.24 -2.13 -3.21
C LEU A 16 1.22 -3.05 -3.95
N ARG A 17 0.83 -3.54 -5.13
CA ARG A 17 1.70 -4.35 -6.00
C ARG A 17 2.91 -3.56 -6.51
N THR A 18 2.74 -2.29 -6.87
CA THR A 18 3.86 -1.42 -7.29
C THR A 18 4.83 -1.17 -6.13
N ILE A 19 4.32 -0.89 -4.93
CA ILE A 19 5.16 -0.70 -3.73
C ILE A 19 5.97 -1.96 -3.44
N TRP A 20 5.32 -3.13 -3.44
CA TRP A 20 6.02 -4.40 -3.21
C TRP A 20 7.02 -4.74 -4.32
N LEU A 21 6.74 -4.38 -5.58
CA LEU A 21 7.71 -4.53 -6.66
C LEU A 21 9.00 -3.73 -6.39
N VAL A 22 8.87 -2.50 -5.93
CA VAL A 22 10.03 -1.66 -5.57
C VAL A 22 10.83 -2.27 -4.43
N VAL A 23 10.15 -2.82 -3.41
CA VAL A 23 10.82 -3.54 -2.30
C VAL A 23 11.59 -4.76 -2.84
N THR A 24 10.97 -5.58 -3.68
CA THR A 24 11.63 -6.75 -4.27
C THR A 24 12.84 -6.37 -5.12
N LEU A 25 12.73 -5.31 -5.93
CA LEU A 25 13.84 -4.77 -6.72
C LEU A 25 14.99 -4.27 -5.82
N SER A 26 14.66 -3.60 -4.71
CA SER A 26 15.66 -3.15 -3.75
C SER A 26 16.39 -4.31 -3.07
N TRP A 27 15.69 -5.40 -2.78
CA TRP A 27 16.31 -6.63 -2.27
C TRP A 27 17.24 -7.27 -3.31
N PHE A 28 16.85 -7.32 -4.57
CA PHE A 28 17.72 -7.80 -5.65
C PHE A 28 18.98 -6.94 -5.79
N ALA A 29 18.84 -5.62 -5.70
CA ALA A 29 19.99 -4.70 -5.71
C ALA A 29 20.92 -4.94 -4.50
N MET A 30 20.35 -5.11 -3.30
CA MET A 30 21.12 -5.44 -2.09
C MET A 30 21.87 -6.78 -2.24
N PHE A 31 21.20 -7.80 -2.79
CA PHE A 31 21.81 -9.11 -3.05
C PHE A 31 22.96 -9.01 -4.05
N ALA A 32 22.78 -8.26 -5.14
CA ALA A 32 23.83 -8.05 -6.15
C ALA A 32 25.07 -7.36 -5.56
N VAL A 33 24.88 -6.35 -4.69
CA VAL A 33 25.98 -5.65 -4.01
C VAL A 33 26.70 -6.60 -3.04
N LEU A 34 25.97 -7.35 -2.22
CA LEU A 34 26.55 -8.31 -1.27
C LEU A 34 27.43 -9.38 -1.91
N PHE A 35 27.14 -9.77 -3.16
CA PHE A 35 27.92 -10.75 -3.90
C PHE A 35 29.00 -10.16 -4.82
N SER A 36 28.94 -8.86 -5.13
CA SER A 36 29.90 -8.22 -6.05
C SER A 36 30.96 -7.36 -5.36
N THR A 37 30.76 -6.98 -4.09
CA THR A 37 31.69 -6.09 -3.37
C THR A 37 32.30 -6.79 -2.16
N GLU A 38 33.60 -6.65 -1.93
CA GLU A 38 34.26 -7.16 -0.71
C GLU A 38 34.35 -6.11 0.41
N THR A 39 33.99 -4.86 0.10
CA THR A 39 34.10 -3.72 1.02
C THR A 39 32.90 -3.65 1.95
N LYS A 40 33.15 -3.88 3.25
CA LYS A 40 32.14 -3.83 4.32
C LYS A 40 31.30 -2.54 4.33
N SER A 41 31.88 -1.41 3.94
CA SER A 41 31.18 -0.12 3.87
C SER A 41 30.05 -0.12 2.83
N MET A 42 30.27 -0.71 1.65
CA MET A 42 29.25 -0.81 0.60
C MET A 42 28.08 -1.71 1.01
N HIS A 43 28.35 -2.78 1.76
CA HIS A 43 27.31 -3.65 2.31
C HIS A 43 26.40 -2.92 3.29
N ILE A 44 26.98 -2.14 4.20
CA ILE A 44 26.22 -1.39 5.21
C ILE A 44 25.30 -0.37 4.51
N THR A 45 25.81 0.36 3.52
CA THR A 45 25.00 1.34 2.78
C THR A 45 23.85 0.66 2.02
N ALA A 46 24.12 -0.46 1.32
CA ALA A 46 23.10 -1.18 0.58
C ALA A 46 21.98 -1.72 1.49
N VAL A 47 22.35 -2.30 2.64
CA VAL A 47 21.39 -2.81 3.64
C VAL A 47 20.58 -1.66 4.25
N THR A 48 21.22 -0.53 4.56
CA THR A 48 20.54 0.64 5.13
C THR A 48 19.49 1.20 4.17
N ILE A 49 19.83 1.34 2.88
CA ILE A 49 18.90 1.81 1.86
C ILE A 49 17.72 0.83 1.70
N ALA A 50 18.01 -0.48 1.66
CA ALA A 50 16.97 -1.49 1.58
C ALA A 50 16.03 -1.45 2.80
N ALA A 51 16.58 -1.24 4.02
CA ALA A 51 15.79 -1.10 5.24
C ALA A 51 14.85 0.10 5.18
N ILE A 52 15.35 1.28 4.80
CA ILE A 52 14.54 2.51 4.66
C ILE A 52 13.39 2.31 3.65
N ILE A 53 13.67 1.70 2.50
CA ILE A 53 12.65 1.42 1.47
C ILE A 53 11.58 0.47 2.02
N THR A 54 11.98 -0.53 2.80
CA THR A 54 11.07 -1.51 3.39
C THR A 54 10.18 -0.87 4.45
N GLU A 55 10.73 0.00 5.30
CA GLU A 55 9.96 0.76 6.28
C GLU A 55 8.92 1.65 5.58
N LEU A 56 9.33 2.44 4.58
CA LEU A 56 8.40 3.27 3.82
C LEU A 56 7.26 2.45 3.19
N ALA A 57 7.56 1.26 2.66
CA ALA A 57 6.57 0.36 2.09
C ALA A 57 5.55 -0.13 3.13
N ILE A 58 6.00 -0.43 4.36
CA ILE A 58 5.13 -0.82 5.48
C ILE A 58 4.21 0.33 5.87
N TRP A 59 4.74 1.56 5.99
CA TRP A 59 3.95 2.74 6.32
C TRP A 59 2.91 3.05 5.24
N CYS A 60 3.28 2.94 3.96
CA CYS A 60 2.31 3.08 2.87
C CYS A 60 1.24 1.98 2.89
N THR A 61 1.61 0.74 3.18
CA THR A 61 0.65 -0.37 3.31
C THR A 61 -0.33 -0.13 4.45
N ALA A 62 0.16 0.30 5.61
CA ALA A 62 -0.65 0.67 6.77
C ALA A 62 -1.61 1.82 6.44
N ALA A 63 -1.15 2.85 5.72
CA ALA A 63 -2.00 3.96 5.29
C ALA A 63 -3.13 3.49 4.34
N VAL A 64 -2.81 2.64 3.36
CA VAL A 64 -3.80 2.11 2.41
C VAL A 64 -4.83 1.22 3.12
N LEU A 65 -4.38 0.36 4.04
CA LEU A 65 -5.26 -0.49 4.85
C LEU A 65 -6.13 0.35 5.78
N GLY A 66 -5.57 1.37 6.45
CA GLY A 66 -6.32 2.28 7.32
C GLY A 66 -7.46 2.99 6.57
N VAL A 67 -7.18 3.49 5.36
CA VAL A 67 -8.22 4.07 4.49
C VAL A 67 -9.26 3.02 4.09
N ALA A 68 -8.85 1.79 3.78
CA ALA A 68 -9.77 0.71 3.44
C ALA A 68 -10.70 0.31 4.60
N VAL A 69 -10.22 0.31 5.85
CA VAL A 69 -11.04 0.02 7.04
C VAL A 69 -12.08 1.11 7.28
N VAL A 70 -11.70 2.38 7.10
CA VAL A 70 -12.64 3.52 7.23
C VAL A 70 -13.71 3.47 6.13
N ASP A 71 -13.32 3.19 4.88
CA ASP A 71 -14.25 2.99 3.77
C ASP A 71 -15.20 1.81 4.05
N GLY A 72 -14.68 0.70 4.61
CA GLY A 72 -15.47 -0.46 5.00
C GLY A 72 -16.51 -0.13 6.08
N ARG A 73 -16.14 0.61 7.13
CA ARG A 73 -17.09 1.07 8.15
C ARG A 73 -18.18 1.96 7.56
N LYS A 74 -17.82 2.89 6.66
CA LYS A 74 -18.79 3.74 5.97
C LYS A 74 -19.75 2.94 5.09
N ALA A 75 -19.26 1.91 4.40
CA ALA A 75 -20.09 1.02 3.59
C ALA A 75 -21.08 0.23 4.45
N ILE A 76 -20.63 -0.32 5.58
CA ILE A 76 -21.49 -1.05 6.52
C ILE A 76 -22.55 -0.12 7.12
N ILE A 77 -22.16 1.06 7.60
CA ILE A 77 -23.12 2.03 8.17
C ILE A 77 -24.14 2.47 7.11
N ARG A 78 -23.70 2.68 5.86
CA ARG A 78 -24.61 2.99 4.74
C ARG A 78 -25.56 1.83 4.44
N ALA A 79 -25.07 0.58 4.45
CA ALA A 79 -25.90 -0.60 4.23
C ALA A 79 -26.94 -0.79 5.35
N ILE A 80 -26.53 -0.59 6.61
CA ILE A 80 -27.42 -0.64 7.77
C ILE A 80 -28.44 0.49 7.68
N LYS A 81 -28.01 1.73 7.39
CA LYS A 81 -28.91 2.87 7.19
C LYS A 81 -29.94 2.55 6.11
N ASN A 82 -29.53 2.09 4.93
CA ASN A 82 -30.44 1.76 3.83
C ASN A 82 -31.43 0.66 4.20
N LYS A 83 -31.00 -0.37 4.95
CA LYS A 83 -31.89 -1.41 5.49
C LYS A 83 -32.90 -0.85 6.49
N LEU A 84 -32.50 0.08 7.35
CA LEU A 84 -33.35 0.69 8.38
C LEU A 84 -34.30 1.75 7.80
N THR A 85 -33.89 2.53 6.80
CA THR A 85 -34.78 3.45 6.07
C THR A 85 -35.66 2.74 5.04
N GLY A 86 -35.63 1.41 4.96
CA GLY A 86 -36.62 0.65 4.20
C GLY A 86 -36.62 0.91 2.69
N GLN A 87 -35.50 1.27 2.07
CA GLN A 87 -35.36 1.15 0.62
C GLN A 87 -35.19 -0.34 0.26
N ARG A 88 -36.29 -1.10 0.40
CA ARG A 88 -36.53 -2.23 -0.48
C ARG A 88 -36.79 -1.63 -1.85
N ASP A 89 -35.81 -1.83 -2.72
CA ASP A 89 -36.01 -2.15 -4.12
C ASP A 89 -37.46 -1.96 -4.63
N LEU A 90 -37.71 -0.79 -5.18
CA LEU A 90 -38.72 -0.56 -6.21
C LEU A 90 -37.94 -0.20 -7.48
N SER A 91 -37.19 -1.15 -8.03
CA SER A 91 -36.98 -1.18 -9.48
C SER A 91 -36.65 -2.60 -9.91
N ASN A 92 -37.69 -3.27 -10.45
CA ASN A 92 -37.55 -4.23 -11.52
C ASN A 92 -36.47 -3.82 -12.54
#